data_AF-A0A6P4IS90-F1
#
_entry.id   AF-A0A6P4IS90-F1
#
_cell.length_a   1.000
_cell.length_b   1.000
_cell.length_c   1.000
_cell.angle_alpha   90.00
_cell.angle_beta   90.00
_cell.angle_gamma   90.00
#
_symmetry.space_group_name_H-M   'P 1'
#
loop_
_entity.id
_entity.type
_entity.pdbx_description
1 polymer ?
#
loop_
_entity_poly.entity_id
_entity_poly.type
_entity_poly.pdbx_seq_one_letter_code
_entity_poly.pdbx_strand_id
1 'polypeptide(L)'
;MQLLLIGLLLVLVLNYSASIWIKKYMENYHRPTYYNKRHSSKDHVDYNREALEKRDKDGKNGTGIRPPFDPEKDLSYYVHVLHLGSVICPGALISYRMVITSSNCFQPKSEDERTSLVYRASEMGVTTGGQFAMSNPHQVIAFFMPVDKVKEKISSVALLGLQSKLSRNSYRHIDLYQKKTNAGDQIKIAFLDPQSYRIEHSTDSKILKKDRCQSYHTVIERFGTIPGFSTEGSDYFCTASKKNPTTCSTRPGDPLLVDNKLAGINVFGAVCSNSPIDVNIDIYMPIRPVVKFIQMATDALRAFTHTGPYNTSNPFPSPLVESLITRQPNFFVGETLNFTDI
;
A
#
# COMPACT_ATOMS: atom_id res chain seq x y z
N MET A 1 -49.28 23.73 -21.51
CA MET A 1 -47.98 23.03 -21.38
C MET A 1 -47.17 23.45 -20.16
N GLN A 2 -47.01 24.74 -19.84
CA GLN A 2 -46.23 25.19 -18.67
C GLN A 2 -46.73 24.65 -17.32
N LEU A 3 -48.05 24.63 -17.08
CA LEU A 3 -48.60 24.09 -15.82
C LEU A 3 -48.33 22.60 -15.61
N LEU A 4 -48.31 21.82 -16.71
CA LEU A 4 -48.00 20.39 -16.70
C LEU A 4 -46.52 20.15 -16.37
N LEU A 5 -45.63 20.97 -16.94
CA LEU A 5 -44.19 20.93 -16.66
C LEU A 5 -43.86 21.30 -15.21
N ILE A 6 -44.53 22.32 -14.66
CA ILE A 6 -44.37 22.74 -13.26
C ILE A 6 -44.86 21.64 -12.32
N GLY A 7 -46.03 21.04 -12.60
CA GLY A 7 -46.55 19.93 -11.81
C GLY A 7 -45.61 18.72 -11.77
N LEU A 8 -45.00 18.38 -12.91
CA LEU A 8 -44.09 17.24 -13.02
C LEU A 8 -42.76 17.50 -12.28
N LEU A 9 -42.22 18.71 -12.35
CA LEU A 9 -41.06 19.13 -11.56
C LEU A 9 -41.33 19.08 -10.06
N LEU A 10 -42.51 19.51 -9.62
CA LEU A 10 -42.89 19.50 -8.20
C LEU A 10 -42.97 18.07 -7.65
N VAL A 11 -43.54 17.14 -8.41
CA VAL A 11 -43.60 15.71 -8.06
C VAL A 11 -42.19 15.10 -7.99
N LEU A 12 -41.30 15.44 -8.94
CA LEU A 12 -39.92 14.95 -8.92
C LEU A 12 -39.12 15.48 -7.72
N VAL A 13 -39.27 16.77 -7.39
CA VAL A 13 -38.61 17.37 -6.22
C VAL A 13 -39.11 16.75 -4.93
N LEU A 14 -40.43 16.58 -4.77
CA LEU A 14 -41.01 15.96 -3.58
C LEU A 14 -40.54 14.51 -3.40
N ASN A 15 -40.51 13.72 -4.47
CA ASN A 15 -40.00 12.34 -4.43
C ASN A 15 -38.50 12.27 -4.11
N TYR A 16 -37.71 13.19 -4.65
CA TYR A 16 -36.28 13.28 -4.36
C TYR A 16 -36.03 13.64 -2.89
N SER A 17 -36.75 14.64 -2.36
CA SER A 17 -36.67 15.03 -0.95
C SER A 17 -37.12 13.90 -0.01
N ALA A 18 -38.21 13.20 -0.34
CA ALA A 18 -38.68 12.06 0.43
C ALA A 18 -37.67 10.91 0.42
N SER A 19 -37.04 10.64 -0.73
CA SER A 19 -36.00 9.60 -0.85
C SER A 19 -34.74 9.92 -0.03
N ILE A 20 -34.31 11.18 -0.03
CA ILE A 20 -33.20 11.63 0.84
C ILE A 20 -33.58 11.50 2.31
N TRP A 21 -34.81 11.87 2.68
CA TRP A 21 -35.27 11.79 4.05
C TRP A 21 -35.37 10.33 4.54
N ILE A 22 -35.93 9.43 3.74
CA ILE A 22 -36.01 8.00 4.03
C ILE A 22 -34.60 7.41 4.13
N LYS A 23 -33.69 7.74 3.22
CA LYS A 23 -32.29 7.31 3.30
C LYS A 23 -31.63 7.78 4.61
N LYS A 24 -31.82 9.05 4.97
CA LYS A 24 -31.31 9.61 6.23
C LYS A 24 -31.93 8.95 7.46
N TYR A 25 -33.22 8.62 7.42
CA TYR A 25 -33.93 7.93 8.49
C TYR A 25 -33.44 6.48 8.66
N MET A 26 -33.34 5.73 7.57
CA MET A 26 -32.89 4.33 7.56
C MET A 26 -31.41 4.20 7.97
N GLU A 27 -30.54 5.08 7.49
CA GLU A 27 -29.12 5.09 7.88
C GLU A 27 -28.93 5.43 9.37
N ASN A 28 -29.82 6.24 9.95
CA ASN A 28 -29.82 6.57 11.38
C ASN A 28 -30.37 5.44 12.26
N TYR A 29 -31.38 4.68 11.80
CA TYR A 29 -32.04 3.64 12.60
C TYR A 29 -31.38 2.25 12.51
N HIS A 30 -30.62 1.95 11.46
CA HIS A 30 -29.99 0.62 11.28
C HIS A 30 -28.53 0.52 11.76
N ARG A 31 -28.02 1.49 12.54
CA ARG A 31 -26.78 1.27 13.30
C ARG A 31 -27.16 0.85 14.71
N PRO A 32 -27.23 -0.46 15.02
CA PRO A 32 -27.40 -0.89 16.40
C PRO A 32 -26.27 -0.25 17.21
N THR A 33 -26.64 0.64 18.14
CA THR A 33 -25.73 1.12 19.17
C THR A 33 -25.29 -0.10 19.95
N TYR A 34 -24.10 -0.62 19.65
CA TYR A 34 -23.56 -1.76 20.36
C TYR A 34 -23.24 -1.32 21.79
N TYR A 35 -24.19 -1.56 22.69
CA TYR A 35 -24.05 -1.29 24.11
C TYR A 35 -23.32 -2.46 24.77
N ASN A 36 -22.00 -2.36 24.83
CA ASN A 36 -21.19 -3.29 25.60
C ASN A 36 -21.14 -2.83 27.07
N LYS A 37 -21.84 -3.56 27.96
CA LYS A 37 -21.89 -3.28 29.41
C LYS A 37 -20.51 -3.22 30.10
N ARG A 38 -19.43 -3.70 29.47
CA ARG A 38 -18.07 -3.67 30.02
C ARG A 38 -17.26 -2.41 29.68
N HIS A 39 -17.79 -1.50 28.86
CA HIS A 39 -17.14 -0.22 28.59
C HIS A 39 -17.76 0.90 29.43
N SER A 40 -16.91 1.78 29.95
CA SER A 40 -17.31 3.04 30.57
C SER A 40 -18.06 3.89 29.53
N SER A 41 -19.17 4.52 29.93
CA SER A 41 -19.97 5.40 29.06
C SER A 41 -19.16 6.51 28.39
N LYS A 42 -18.00 6.86 28.96
CA LYS A 42 -17.06 7.88 28.44
C LYS A 42 -16.27 7.41 27.21
N ASP A 43 -16.15 6.11 26.98
CA ASP A 43 -15.40 5.53 25.86
C ASP A 43 -16.31 5.05 24.72
N HIS A 44 -17.63 5.29 24.83
CA HIS A 44 -18.55 5.02 23.74
C HIS A 44 -18.37 6.08 22.65
N VAL A 45 -18.07 5.63 21.43
CA VAL A 45 -18.20 6.47 20.25
C VAL A 45 -19.70 6.69 20.04
N ASP A 46 -20.19 7.88 20.37
CA ASP A 46 -21.54 8.29 20.02
C ASP A 46 -21.64 8.41 18.50
N TYR A 47 -22.36 7.48 17.88
CA TYR A 47 -22.60 7.45 16.45
C TYR A 47 -23.76 8.36 16.03
N ASN A 48 -24.33 9.14 16.96
CA ASN A 48 -25.23 10.21 16.62
C ASN A 48 -24.54 11.17 15.64
N ARG A 49 -25.17 11.40 14.50
CA ARG A 49 -24.65 12.27 13.44
C ARG A 49 -24.31 13.66 13.97
N GLU A 50 -25.11 14.21 14.90
CA GLU A 50 -24.82 15.51 15.51
C GLU A 50 -23.58 15.47 16.39
N ALA A 51 -23.33 14.36 17.10
CA ALA A 51 -22.12 14.16 17.90
C ALA A 51 -20.88 13.95 17.02
N LEU A 52 -21.01 13.26 15.89
CA LEU A 52 -19.95 13.12 14.88
C LEU A 52 -19.65 14.45 14.18
N GLU A 53 -20.68 15.20 13.78
CA GLU A 53 -20.54 16.53 13.18
C GLU A 53 -19.97 17.55 14.17
N LYS A 54 -20.31 17.45 15.47
CA LYS A 54 -19.66 18.24 16.54
C LYS A 54 -18.21 17.81 16.75
N ARG A 55 -17.91 16.51 16.81
CA ARG A 55 -16.52 16.01 16.94
C ARG A 55 -15.64 16.50 15.80
N ASP A 56 -16.15 16.50 14.57
CA ASP A 56 -15.42 16.96 13.39
C ASP A 56 -15.28 18.49 13.34
N LYS A 57 -16.10 19.24 14.09
CA LYS A 57 -15.97 20.69 14.32
C LYS A 57 -15.00 20.98 15.48
N ASP A 58 -15.09 20.27 16.59
CA ASP A 58 -14.29 20.50 17.80
C ASP A 58 -12.85 20.01 17.61
N GLY A 59 -12.63 19.00 16.75
CA GLY A 59 -11.28 18.55 16.34
C GLY A 59 -10.47 19.55 15.51
N LYS A 60 -11.08 20.65 15.05
CA LYS A 60 -10.39 21.70 14.28
C LYS A 60 -9.73 22.78 15.12
N ASN A 61 -10.02 22.85 16.43
CA ASN A 61 -9.58 23.95 17.28
C ASN A 61 -8.27 23.70 18.06
N GLY A 62 -7.50 22.65 17.74
CA GLY A 62 -6.26 22.36 18.49
C GLY A 62 -5.16 21.56 17.79
N THR A 63 -5.36 21.04 16.58
CA THR A 63 -4.25 20.48 15.81
C THR A 63 -3.65 21.58 14.97
N GLY A 64 -2.49 22.12 15.39
CA GLY A 64 -1.70 23.00 14.54
C GLY A 64 -1.63 22.41 13.13
N ILE A 65 -2.01 23.21 12.12
CA ILE A 65 -2.09 22.77 10.72
C ILE A 65 -0.71 22.22 10.36
N ARG A 66 -0.60 20.89 10.29
CA ARG A 66 0.68 20.28 9.90
C ARG A 66 0.96 20.70 8.47
N PRO A 67 2.24 21.02 8.15
CA PRO A 67 2.59 21.33 6.78
C PRO A 67 2.26 20.12 5.89
N PRO A 68 1.94 20.35 4.60
CA PRO A 68 1.74 19.28 3.64
C PRO A 68 2.91 18.27 3.66
N PHE A 69 2.60 17.01 3.38
CA PHE A 69 3.62 15.97 3.29
C PHE A 69 4.64 16.30 2.19
N ASP A 70 5.91 16.23 2.55
CA ASP A 70 7.04 16.51 1.66
C ASP A 70 8.03 15.33 1.75
N PRO A 71 8.18 14.49 0.72
CA PRO A 71 8.98 13.27 0.80
C PRO A 71 10.48 13.54 0.99
N GLU A 72 10.97 14.73 0.70
CA GLU A 72 12.38 15.11 0.93
C GLU A 72 12.64 15.48 2.40
N LYS A 73 11.61 15.89 3.14
CA LYS A 73 11.70 16.29 4.56
C LYS A 73 11.15 15.23 5.50
N ASP A 74 10.05 14.59 5.13
CA ASP A 74 9.28 13.67 5.95
C ASP A 74 9.76 12.22 5.78
N LEU A 75 11.07 11.99 5.85
CA LEU A 75 11.75 10.72 5.49
C LEU A 75 11.27 9.47 6.23
N SER A 76 10.48 9.60 7.30
CA SER A 76 9.90 8.47 8.03
C SER A 76 8.99 7.58 7.17
N TYR A 77 8.52 8.07 6.02
CA TYR A 77 7.74 7.25 5.10
C TYR A 77 8.60 6.17 4.43
N TYR A 78 9.89 6.40 4.22
CA TYR A 78 10.80 5.40 3.67
C TYR A 78 11.18 4.47 4.81
N VAL A 79 11.11 3.16 4.58
CA VAL A 79 11.37 2.19 5.63
C VAL A 79 12.37 1.13 5.21
N HIS A 80 13.01 0.54 6.20
CA HIS A 80 13.86 -0.62 6.05
C HIS A 80 13.18 -1.80 6.74
N VAL A 81 13.02 -2.88 6.00
CA VAL A 81 12.49 -4.16 6.47
C VAL A 81 13.67 -5.01 6.92
N LEU A 82 13.61 -5.50 8.15
CA LEU A 82 14.65 -6.29 8.78
C LEU A 82 14.17 -7.72 9.01
N HIS A 83 15.03 -8.69 8.78
CA HIS A 83 14.89 -10.09 9.22
C HIS A 83 16.08 -10.42 10.10
N LEU A 84 15.83 -10.90 11.33
CA LEU A 84 16.88 -11.21 12.31
C LEU A 84 17.87 -10.04 12.52
N GLY A 85 17.36 -8.80 12.51
CA GLY A 85 18.16 -7.58 12.66
C GLY A 85 18.94 -7.14 11.42
N SER A 86 18.91 -7.91 10.33
CA SER A 86 19.56 -7.56 9.07
C SER A 86 18.58 -6.98 8.08
N VAL A 87 18.99 -5.91 7.37
CA VAL A 87 18.14 -5.22 6.40
C VAL A 87 18.02 -6.08 5.15
N ILE A 88 16.81 -6.54 4.85
CA ILE A 88 16.54 -7.37 3.67
C ILE A 88 16.04 -6.55 2.49
N CYS A 89 15.22 -5.52 2.76
CA CYS A 89 14.61 -4.71 1.72
C CYS A 89 14.17 -3.33 2.22
N PRO A 90 14.09 -2.34 1.33
CA PRO A 90 13.35 -1.11 1.57
C PRO A 90 11.83 -1.28 1.41
N GLY A 91 11.08 -0.24 1.75
CA GLY A 91 9.64 -0.16 1.57
C GLY A 91 9.10 1.25 1.84
N ALA A 92 7.78 1.37 1.87
CA ALA A 92 7.10 2.60 2.25
C ALA A 92 6.07 2.38 3.36
N LEU A 93 6.05 3.28 4.34
CA LEU A 93 4.99 3.42 5.33
C LEU A 93 3.78 4.08 4.67
N ILE A 94 2.69 3.35 4.52
CA ILE A 94 1.43 3.81 3.89
C ILE A 94 0.33 4.11 4.91
N SER A 95 0.54 3.72 6.16
CA SER A 95 -0.24 4.16 7.32
C SER A 95 0.60 4.03 8.57
N TYR A 96 0.12 4.57 9.70
CA TYR A 96 0.77 4.40 11.01
C TYR A 96 0.91 2.96 11.51
N ARG A 97 0.45 1.96 10.76
CA ARG A 97 0.53 0.54 11.14
C ARG A 97 0.76 -0.40 9.96
N MET A 98 1.00 0.13 8.75
CA MET A 98 1.11 -0.68 7.54
C MET A 98 2.26 -0.19 6.68
N VAL A 99 3.11 -1.13 6.28
CA VAL A 99 4.20 -0.95 5.34
C VAL A 99 3.90 -1.73 4.07
N ILE A 100 4.29 -1.18 2.93
CA ILE A 100 4.28 -1.85 1.63
C ILE A 100 5.72 -2.03 1.15
N THR A 101 6.02 -3.19 0.57
CA THR A 101 7.31 -3.53 -0.02
C THR A 101 7.12 -4.53 -1.18
N SER A 102 8.21 -4.94 -1.83
CA SER A 102 8.18 -5.97 -2.87
C SER A 102 8.08 -7.36 -2.26
N SER A 103 7.30 -8.25 -2.86
CA SER A 103 7.29 -9.66 -2.44
C SER A 103 8.56 -10.41 -2.83
N ASN A 104 9.29 -9.92 -3.84
CA ASN A 104 10.57 -10.50 -4.27
C ASN A 104 11.64 -10.40 -3.17
N CYS A 105 11.44 -9.55 -2.18
CA CYS A 105 12.24 -9.48 -0.96
C CYS A 105 12.23 -10.77 -0.13
N PHE A 106 11.20 -11.60 -0.31
CA PHE A 106 10.97 -12.82 0.45
C PHE A 106 11.09 -14.08 -0.41
N GLN A 107 11.52 -13.93 -1.68
CA GLN A 107 11.76 -15.06 -2.57
C GLN A 107 13.20 -15.56 -2.38
N PRO A 108 13.43 -16.89 -2.37
CA PRO A 108 14.77 -17.44 -2.30
C PRO A 108 15.56 -17.06 -3.56
N LYS A 109 16.84 -16.70 -3.39
CA LYS A 109 17.67 -16.21 -4.51
C LYS A 109 18.31 -17.34 -5.31
N SER A 110 18.40 -18.55 -4.75
CA SER A 110 18.96 -19.73 -5.40
C SER A 110 18.13 -20.99 -5.08
N GLU A 111 18.32 -22.07 -5.85
CA GLU A 111 17.68 -23.36 -5.56
C GLU A 111 18.16 -23.97 -4.23
N ASP A 112 19.40 -23.70 -3.81
CA ASP A 112 19.95 -24.14 -2.53
C ASP A 112 19.33 -23.39 -1.32
N GLU A 113 18.88 -22.15 -1.52
CA GLU A 113 18.16 -21.36 -0.50
C GLU A 113 16.67 -21.71 -0.38
N ARG A 114 16.09 -22.43 -1.36
CA ARG A 114 14.66 -22.77 -1.37
C ARG A 114 14.23 -23.64 -0.20
N THR A 115 15.14 -24.42 0.37
CA THR A 115 14.85 -25.41 1.42
C THR A 115 15.02 -24.89 2.84
N SER A 116 15.56 -23.68 3.06
CA SER A 116 15.96 -23.22 4.40
C SER A 116 15.42 -21.85 4.85
N LEU A 117 14.94 -21.00 3.95
CA LEU A 117 14.54 -19.63 4.32
C LEU A 117 13.03 -19.52 4.62
N VAL A 118 12.70 -19.55 5.91
CA VAL A 118 11.33 -19.32 6.41
C VAL A 118 11.26 -17.96 7.09
N TYR A 119 10.43 -17.06 6.57
CA TYR A 119 10.19 -15.75 7.19
C TYR A 119 9.06 -15.85 8.21
N ARG A 120 9.34 -15.51 9.47
CA ARG A 120 8.33 -15.44 10.55
C ARG A 120 8.12 -14.00 10.99
N ALA A 121 6.88 -13.58 11.22
CA ALA A 121 6.57 -12.21 11.66
C ALA A 121 7.30 -11.83 12.97
N SER A 122 7.49 -12.80 13.87
CA SER A 122 8.24 -12.62 15.11
C SER A 122 9.71 -12.26 14.91
N GLU A 123 10.30 -12.60 13.77
CA GLU A 123 11.72 -12.36 13.47
C GLU A 123 11.93 -11.09 12.65
N MET A 124 10.86 -10.32 12.43
CA MET A 124 10.79 -9.27 11.44
C MET A 124 10.54 -7.92 12.10
N GLY A 125 11.30 -6.93 11.65
CA GLY A 125 11.25 -5.57 12.16
C GLY A 125 11.18 -4.54 11.05
N VAL A 126 10.76 -3.33 11.40
CA VAL A 126 10.76 -2.17 10.50
C VAL A 126 11.42 -0.99 11.18
N THR A 127 12.41 -0.38 10.54
CA THR A 127 12.93 0.94 10.92
C THR A 127 12.56 1.96 9.85
N THR A 128 12.39 3.22 10.25
CA THR A 128 11.93 4.30 9.37
C THR A 128 13.03 5.34 9.18
N GLY A 129 13.13 5.94 7.98
CA GLY A 129 14.13 6.96 7.65
C GLY A 129 15.53 6.37 7.45
N GLY A 130 16.50 7.23 7.08
CA GLY A 130 17.84 6.79 6.65
C GLY A 130 18.84 6.50 7.77
N GLN A 131 18.43 6.62 9.05
CA GLN A 131 19.32 6.43 10.19
C GLN A 131 19.17 5.00 10.75
N PHE A 132 19.78 4.04 10.05
CA PHE A 132 19.76 2.60 10.39
C PHE A 132 20.15 2.26 11.84
N ALA A 133 20.91 3.12 12.51
CA ALA A 133 21.55 2.81 13.79
C ALA A 133 20.87 3.45 15.03
N MET A 134 19.81 4.25 14.87
CA MET A 134 19.32 5.11 15.96
C MET A 134 17.95 4.75 16.55
N SER A 135 17.25 3.75 16.02
CA SER A 135 15.93 3.38 16.54
C SER A 135 15.74 1.88 16.67
N ASN A 136 15.10 1.47 17.75
CA ASN A 136 14.66 0.09 17.93
C ASN A 136 13.65 -0.27 16.82
N PRO A 137 13.83 -1.38 16.10
CA PRO A 137 12.89 -1.81 15.07
C PRO A 137 11.47 -1.98 15.62
N HIS A 138 10.49 -1.53 14.85
CA HIS A 138 9.07 -1.78 15.12
C HIS A 138 8.72 -3.21 14.71
N GLN A 139 8.23 -4.00 15.66
CA GLN A 139 7.90 -5.41 15.44
C GLN A 139 6.77 -5.59 14.41
N VAL A 140 6.93 -6.57 13.53
CA VAL A 140 5.88 -7.01 12.59
C VAL A 140 4.99 -8.06 13.26
N ILE A 141 3.67 -7.96 13.09
CA ILE A 141 2.69 -8.93 13.60
C ILE A 141 2.07 -9.80 12.49
N ALA A 142 2.03 -9.30 11.26
CA ALA A 142 1.38 -10.00 10.15
C ALA A 142 2.04 -9.68 8.81
N PHE A 143 2.02 -10.68 7.93
CA PHE A 143 2.40 -10.60 6.52
C PHE A 143 1.19 -10.82 5.64
N PHE A 144 1.02 -9.96 4.65
CA PHE A 144 0.00 -10.16 3.62
C PHE A 144 0.69 -10.19 2.26
N MET A 145 0.61 -11.32 1.57
CA MET A 145 1.08 -11.49 0.20
C MET A 145 -0.06 -12.12 -0.62
N PRO A 146 -0.50 -11.48 -1.72
CA PRO A 146 -1.53 -12.09 -2.54
C PRO A 146 -0.89 -13.12 -3.45
N VAL A 147 -1.57 -14.26 -3.62
CA VAL A 147 -1.09 -15.37 -4.42
C VAL A 147 -2.09 -15.63 -5.54
N ASP A 148 -1.59 -15.63 -6.77
CA ASP A 148 -2.37 -16.04 -7.93
C ASP A 148 -2.41 -17.58 -7.97
N LYS A 149 -3.55 -18.17 -7.59
CA LYS A 149 -3.77 -19.62 -7.60
C LYS A 149 -3.71 -20.23 -9.00
N VAL A 150 -3.95 -19.46 -10.07
CA VAL A 150 -4.01 -19.96 -11.46
C VAL A 150 -2.61 -20.07 -12.06
N LYS A 151 -1.69 -19.18 -11.66
CA LYS A 151 -0.32 -19.11 -12.20
C LYS A 151 0.77 -19.53 -11.22
N GLU A 152 0.41 -19.93 -10.01
CA GLU A 152 1.33 -20.17 -8.87
C GLU A 152 2.29 -18.98 -8.64
N LYS A 153 1.88 -17.76 -9.03
CA LYS A 153 2.74 -16.57 -8.96
C LYS A 153 2.32 -15.69 -7.80
N ILE A 154 3.27 -15.46 -6.90
CA ILE A 154 3.15 -14.46 -5.83
C ILE A 154 3.10 -13.09 -6.52
N SER A 155 2.11 -12.25 -6.17
CA SER A 155 2.08 -10.87 -6.68
C SER A 155 3.37 -10.16 -6.28
N SER A 156 3.86 -9.20 -7.07
CA SER A 156 5.09 -8.46 -6.77
C SER A 156 5.03 -7.52 -5.55
N VAL A 157 3.96 -7.52 -4.76
CA VAL A 157 3.80 -6.67 -3.56
C VAL A 157 3.54 -7.51 -2.31
N ALA A 158 4.14 -7.08 -1.20
CA ALA A 158 3.89 -7.56 0.14
C ALA A 158 3.52 -6.41 1.08
N LEU A 159 2.65 -6.69 2.05
CA LEU A 159 2.28 -5.75 3.12
C LEU A 159 2.69 -6.30 4.48
N LEU A 160 3.23 -5.42 5.32
CA LEU A 160 3.65 -5.74 6.68
C LEU A 160 2.78 -4.96 7.67
N GLY A 161 2.07 -5.69 8.53
CA GLY A 161 1.32 -5.12 9.63
C GLY A 161 2.22 -4.93 10.85
N LEU A 162 2.26 -3.73 11.42
CA LEU A 162 3.03 -3.45 12.63
C LEU A 162 2.27 -3.87 13.89
N GLN A 163 3.00 -4.40 14.87
CA GLN A 163 2.44 -4.82 16.17
C GLN A 163 1.92 -3.63 16.97
N SER A 164 2.53 -2.46 16.87
CA SER A 164 2.09 -1.23 17.52
C SER A 164 1.84 -0.13 16.48
N LYS A 165 0.94 0.78 16.81
CA LYS A 165 0.66 1.95 15.96
C LYS A 165 1.74 3.00 16.22
N LEU A 166 2.37 3.48 15.15
CA LEU A 166 3.36 4.54 15.21
C LEU A 166 2.74 5.87 15.65
N SER A 167 3.50 6.64 16.44
CA SER A 167 3.08 7.95 16.92
C SER A 167 2.84 8.91 15.76
N ARG A 168 1.68 9.56 15.74
CA ARG A 168 1.39 10.57 14.72
C ARG A 168 2.35 11.74 14.79
N ASN A 169 2.91 12.06 15.95
CA ASN A 169 3.76 13.25 16.13
C ASN A 169 5.18 13.04 15.61
N SER A 170 5.65 11.79 15.59
CA SER A 170 7.03 11.46 15.22
C SER A 170 7.15 10.91 13.81
N TYR A 171 6.08 10.32 13.28
CA TYR A 171 6.10 9.65 11.98
C TYR A 171 5.10 10.28 11.01
N ARG A 172 5.46 10.25 9.74
CA ARG A 172 4.59 10.51 8.59
C ARG A 172 4.66 9.35 7.62
N HIS A 173 3.50 9.00 7.09
CA HIS A 173 3.35 8.01 6.04
C HIS A 173 3.07 8.72 4.71
N ILE A 174 3.32 8.04 3.60
CA ILE A 174 3.03 8.54 2.27
C ILE A 174 1.59 8.21 1.86
N ASP A 175 0.93 9.12 1.15
CA ASP A 175 -0.39 8.90 0.58
C ASP A 175 -0.30 8.08 -0.72
N LEU A 176 -1.36 7.34 -1.05
CA LEU A 176 -1.41 6.51 -2.25
C LEU A 176 -1.81 7.33 -3.49
N TYR A 177 -1.10 7.12 -4.61
CA TYR A 177 -1.46 7.67 -5.90
C TYR A 177 -2.45 6.73 -6.61
N GLN A 178 -3.69 7.19 -6.78
CA GLN A 178 -4.79 6.37 -7.31
C GLN A 178 -5.02 6.54 -8.82
N LYS A 179 -4.37 7.53 -9.45
CA LYS A 179 -4.53 7.79 -10.89
C LYS A 179 -3.65 6.83 -11.70
N LYS A 180 -3.98 6.67 -12.98
CA LYS A 180 -3.11 5.96 -13.92
C LYS A 180 -1.87 6.83 -14.20
N THR A 181 -0.69 6.22 -14.15
CA THR A 181 0.56 6.85 -14.58
C THR A 181 0.70 6.76 -16.09
N ASN A 182 1.23 7.80 -16.72
CA ASN A 182 1.41 7.89 -18.16
C ASN A 182 2.90 8.07 -18.53
N ALA A 183 3.25 7.63 -19.73
CA ALA A 183 4.59 7.87 -20.25
C ALA A 183 4.87 9.37 -20.35
N GLY A 184 6.02 9.80 -19.82
CA GLY A 184 6.40 11.21 -19.76
C GLY A 184 6.04 11.93 -18.46
N ASP A 185 5.27 11.32 -17.56
CA ASP A 185 5.06 11.86 -16.21
C ASP A 185 6.42 12.07 -15.51
N GLN A 186 6.55 13.19 -14.80
CA GLN A 186 7.70 13.41 -13.92
C GLN A 186 7.53 12.53 -12.68
N ILE A 187 8.56 11.75 -12.39
CA ILE A 187 8.57 10.82 -11.26
C ILE A 187 9.77 11.11 -10.36
N LYS A 188 9.62 10.77 -9.08
CA LYS A 188 10.76 10.69 -8.16
C LYS A 188 10.92 9.26 -7.68
N ILE A 189 12.13 8.72 -7.72
CA ILE A 189 12.43 7.43 -7.11
C ILE A 189 13.15 7.69 -5.81
N ALA A 190 12.61 7.23 -4.68
CA ALA A 190 13.33 7.29 -3.44
C ALA A 190 14.14 6.01 -3.24
N PHE A 191 15.41 6.16 -2.91
CA PHE A 191 16.32 5.06 -2.66
C PHE A 191 17.33 5.45 -1.59
N LEU A 192 17.98 4.45 -1.00
CA LEU A 192 19.09 4.68 -0.10
C LEU A 192 20.39 4.71 -0.89
N ASP A 193 21.08 5.84 -0.89
CA ASP A 193 22.41 5.94 -1.51
C ASP A 193 23.45 5.19 -0.65
N PRO A 194 24.20 4.24 -1.24
CA PRO A 194 25.14 3.40 -0.49
C PRO A 194 26.42 4.14 -0.06
N GLN A 195 26.72 5.31 -0.64
CA GLN A 195 27.91 6.09 -0.29
C GLN A 195 27.63 7.03 0.87
N SER A 196 26.50 7.74 0.80
CA SER A 196 26.09 8.72 1.80
C SER A 196 25.25 8.12 2.93
N TYR A 197 24.71 6.91 2.73
CA TYR A 197 23.73 6.26 3.62
C TYR A 197 22.51 7.16 3.89
N ARG A 198 22.15 8.00 2.92
CA ARG A 198 21.01 8.90 2.98
C ARG A 198 19.94 8.47 1.98
N ILE A 199 18.70 8.79 2.33
CA ILE A 199 17.60 8.63 1.39
C ILE A 199 17.70 9.79 0.40
N GLU A 200 17.84 9.44 -0.88
CA GLU A 200 17.87 10.38 -1.99
C GLU A 200 16.65 10.18 -2.87
N HIS A 201 16.31 11.23 -3.63
CA HIS A 201 15.21 11.22 -4.59
C HIS A 201 15.76 11.54 -5.97
N SER A 202 15.62 10.62 -6.91
CA SER A 202 15.92 10.93 -8.30
C SER A 202 14.92 11.95 -8.84
N THR A 203 15.40 12.97 -9.55
CA THR A 203 14.53 13.98 -10.21
C THR A 203 14.54 13.87 -11.73
N ASP A 204 15.49 13.10 -12.27
CA ASP A 204 15.71 12.95 -13.72
C ASP A 204 15.08 11.67 -14.31
N SER A 205 14.28 10.96 -13.52
CA SER A 205 13.65 9.70 -13.92
C SER A 205 12.34 9.94 -14.69
N LYS A 206 12.02 9.07 -15.65
CA LYS A 206 10.81 9.16 -16.49
C LYS A 206 10.18 7.80 -16.72
N ILE A 207 8.86 7.77 -16.85
CA ILE A 207 8.12 6.57 -17.25
C ILE A 207 8.31 6.30 -18.74
N LEU A 208 8.70 5.08 -19.08
CA LEU A 208 8.90 4.63 -20.45
C LEU A 208 7.58 4.22 -21.12
N LYS A 209 7.53 4.33 -22.44
CA LYS A 209 6.45 3.74 -23.25
C LYS A 209 6.52 2.21 -23.18
N LYS A 210 5.36 1.55 -23.27
CA LYS A 210 5.23 0.09 -23.16
C LYS A 210 6.14 -0.65 -24.15
N ASP A 211 6.15 -0.27 -25.42
CA ASP A 211 6.96 -0.93 -26.45
C ASP A 211 8.46 -0.86 -26.13
N ARG A 212 8.90 0.29 -25.60
CA ARG A 212 10.29 0.48 -25.18
C ARG A 212 10.61 -0.39 -23.96
N CYS A 213 9.74 -0.41 -22.95
CA CYS A 213 9.85 -1.29 -21.77
C CYS A 213 9.96 -2.78 -22.19
N GLN A 214 9.12 -3.23 -23.14
CA GLN A 214 9.14 -4.60 -23.68
C GLN A 214 10.44 -4.93 -24.43
N SER A 215 10.94 -4.01 -25.26
CA SER A 215 12.18 -4.21 -26.01
C SER A 215 13.42 -4.38 -25.12
N TYR A 216 13.41 -3.80 -23.91
CA TYR A 216 14.48 -4.03 -22.93
C TYR A 216 14.24 -5.31 -22.12
N HIS A 217 12.98 -5.68 -21.90
CA HIS A 217 12.64 -6.93 -21.21
C HIS A 217 13.12 -8.17 -21.97
N THR A 218 12.97 -8.20 -23.29
CA THR A 218 13.45 -9.31 -24.12
C THR A 218 14.97 -9.47 -24.07
N VAL A 219 15.70 -8.40 -23.75
CA VAL A 219 17.15 -8.44 -23.49
C VAL A 219 17.42 -9.07 -22.11
N ILE A 220 16.70 -8.66 -21.07
CA ILE A 220 16.85 -9.18 -19.70
C ILE A 220 16.44 -10.67 -19.61
N GLU A 221 15.34 -11.08 -20.26
CA GLU A 221 14.91 -12.48 -20.34
C GLU A 221 15.96 -13.37 -21.01
N ARG A 222 16.66 -12.86 -22.03
CA ARG A 222 17.70 -13.60 -22.75
C ARG A 222 18.95 -13.88 -21.89
N PHE A 223 19.15 -13.13 -20.81
CA PHE A 223 20.26 -13.30 -19.85
C PHE A 223 19.83 -13.91 -18.51
N GLY A 224 18.61 -14.47 -18.42
CA GLY A 224 18.32 -15.59 -17.52
C GLY A 224 18.02 -15.28 -16.05
N THR A 225 17.20 -14.27 -15.73
CA THR A 225 16.88 -13.97 -14.31
C THR A 225 15.42 -13.79 -13.93
N ILE A 226 14.46 -13.83 -14.86
CA ILE A 226 13.03 -13.70 -14.51
C ILE A 226 12.17 -14.70 -15.30
N PRO A 227 12.14 -15.98 -14.91
CA PRO A 227 11.28 -16.96 -15.56
C PRO A 227 9.79 -16.58 -15.43
N GLY A 228 9.16 -16.26 -16.56
CA GLY A 228 7.71 -16.13 -16.69
C GLY A 228 7.11 -14.74 -16.48
N PHE A 229 7.87 -13.65 -16.58
CA PHE A 229 7.29 -12.31 -16.61
C PHE A 229 6.72 -11.99 -17.99
N SER A 230 5.41 -12.16 -18.18
CA SER A 230 4.74 -11.63 -19.36
C SER A 230 4.24 -10.21 -19.08
N THR A 231 4.66 -9.26 -19.92
CA THR A 231 4.09 -7.89 -19.98
C THR A 231 2.71 -7.87 -20.64
N GLU A 232 2.25 -9.02 -21.13
CA GLU A 232 0.94 -9.19 -21.73
C GLU A 232 -0.11 -9.30 -20.62
N GLY A 233 -0.93 -8.25 -20.50
CA GLY A 233 -1.97 -8.15 -19.47
C GLY A 233 -1.50 -7.75 -18.07
N SER A 234 -0.21 -7.48 -17.84
CA SER A 234 0.28 -7.00 -16.55
C SER A 234 0.38 -5.47 -16.48
N ASP A 235 -0.02 -4.90 -15.34
CA ASP A 235 -0.06 -3.45 -15.11
C ASP A 235 1.32 -2.83 -14.80
N TYR A 236 2.41 -3.60 -14.87
CA TYR A 236 3.75 -3.07 -14.60
C TYR A 236 4.13 -1.95 -15.57
N PHE A 237 4.97 -1.02 -15.09
CA PHE A 237 5.58 -0.01 -15.93
C PHE A 237 7.08 0.08 -15.68
N CYS A 238 7.83 0.41 -16.74
CA CYS A 238 9.27 0.64 -16.64
C CYS A 238 9.56 2.13 -16.45
N THR A 239 10.65 2.42 -15.74
CA THR A 239 11.21 3.76 -15.65
C THR A 239 12.62 3.78 -16.19
N ALA A 240 12.99 4.91 -16.80
CA ALA A 240 14.34 5.20 -17.21
C ALA A 240 14.94 6.28 -16.30
N SER A 241 16.15 6.04 -15.83
CA SER A 241 16.98 7.02 -15.12
C SER A 241 18.26 7.26 -15.91
N LYS A 242 18.72 8.52 -15.98
CA LYS A 242 20.02 8.84 -16.59
C LYS A 242 21.13 8.09 -15.86
N LYS A 243 22.16 7.69 -16.61
CA LYS A 243 23.37 7.05 -16.09
C LYS A 243 24.11 7.97 -15.11
N ASN A 244 23.81 7.83 -13.83
CA ASN A 244 24.61 8.32 -12.72
C ASN A 244 24.86 7.12 -11.78
N PRO A 245 26.10 6.84 -11.34
CA PRO A 245 26.38 5.72 -10.42
C PRO A 245 25.43 5.62 -9.22
N THR A 246 24.93 6.74 -8.71
CA THR A 246 23.96 6.77 -7.58
C THR A 246 22.58 6.23 -7.95
N THR A 247 22.12 6.41 -9.20
CA THR A 247 20.81 5.92 -9.68
C THR A 247 20.75 4.41 -9.90
N CYS A 248 21.90 3.73 -9.83
CA CYS A 248 22.01 2.27 -9.83
C CYS A 248 21.84 1.65 -8.42
N SER A 249 21.25 2.41 -7.48
CA SER A 249 21.13 2.00 -6.08
C SER A 249 19.73 1.53 -5.72
N THR A 250 18.81 1.45 -6.69
CA THR A 250 17.44 1.02 -6.42
C THR A 250 17.39 -0.49 -6.13
N ARG A 251 16.56 -0.86 -5.17
CA ARG A 251 16.38 -2.23 -4.67
C ARG A 251 14.90 -2.61 -4.73
N PRO A 252 14.58 -3.92 -4.74
CA PRO A 252 13.20 -4.37 -4.58
C PRO A 252 12.56 -3.71 -3.35
N GLY A 253 11.39 -3.11 -3.52
CA GLY A 253 10.69 -2.40 -2.45
C GLY A 253 10.84 -0.88 -2.46
N ASP A 254 11.80 -0.32 -3.21
CA ASP A 254 12.00 1.14 -3.25
C ASP A 254 10.75 1.85 -3.83
N PRO A 255 10.28 2.93 -3.18
CA PRO A 255 9.08 3.61 -3.60
C PRO A 255 9.33 4.59 -4.74
N LEU A 256 8.40 4.58 -5.70
CA LEU A 256 8.29 5.58 -6.76
C LEU A 256 7.12 6.52 -6.47
N LEU A 257 7.39 7.81 -6.62
CA LEU A 257 6.49 8.89 -6.26
C LEU A 257 6.06 9.71 -7.49
N VAL A 258 4.78 10.07 -7.49
CA VAL A 258 4.16 11.06 -8.40
C VAL A 258 3.35 12.02 -7.52
N ASP A 259 3.50 13.33 -7.70
CA ASP A 259 2.82 14.36 -6.90
C ASP A 259 2.98 14.15 -5.38
N ASN A 260 4.19 13.76 -4.93
CA ASN A 260 4.49 13.41 -3.52
C ASN A 260 3.65 12.24 -2.95
N LYS A 261 3.08 11.39 -3.82
CA LYS A 261 2.30 10.21 -3.46
C LYS A 261 2.92 8.96 -4.02
N LEU A 262 2.72 7.84 -3.34
CA LEU A 262 3.25 6.54 -3.74
C LEU A 262 2.51 6.03 -4.99
N ALA A 263 3.21 5.97 -6.11
CA ALA A 263 2.68 5.55 -7.40
C ALA A 263 3.14 4.15 -7.82
N GLY A 264 4.30 3.69 -7.35
CA GLY A 264 4.72 2.31 -7.56
C GLY A 264 5.74 1.81 -6.53
N ILE A 265 5.95 0.50 -6.54
CA ILE A 265 6.97 -0.19 -5.76
C ILE A 265 7.90 -0.95 -6.71
N ASN A 266 9.21 -0.77 -6.54
CA ASN A 266 10.20 -1.43 -7.35
C ASN A 266 10.13 -2.95 -7.14
N VAL A 267 10.07 -3.73 -8.21
CA VAL A 267 9.90 -5.18 -8.14
C VAL A 267 11.23 -5.92 -8.04
N PHE A 268 12.23 -5.56 -8.86
CA PHE A 268 13.45 -6.34 -9.07
C PHE A 268 14.75 -5.62 -8.65
N GLY A 269 14.69 -4.34 -8.33
CA GLY A 269 15.84 -3.47 -8.14
C GLY A 269 16.33 -2.86 -9.45
N ALA A 270 17.49 -2.21 -9.40
CA ALA A 270 18.12 -1.57 -10.53
C ALA A 270 18.66 -2.60 -11.53
N VAL A 271 18.30 -2.48 -12.82
CA VAL A 271 19.02 -3.18 -13.90
C VAL A 271 19.96 -2.19 -14.55
N CYS A 272 21.20 -2.21 -14.08
CA CYS A 272 22.23 -1.31 -14.55
C CYS A 272 22.98 -1.94 -15.71
N SER A 273 22.96 -1.25 -16.85
CA SER A 273 23.69 -1.71 -18.01
C SER A 273 25.11 -1.15 -18.02
N ASN A 274 26.10 -2.03 -18.18
CA ASN A 274 27.46 -1.63 -18.58
C ASN A 274 27.54 -1.28 -20.08
N SER A 275 26.43 -1.41 -20.81
CA SER A 275 26.32 -1.12 -22.24
C SER A 275 26.49 0.37 -22.53
N PRO A 276 26.96 0.76 -23.74
CA PRO A 276 27.02 2.14 -24.22
C PRO A 276 25.65 2.85 -24.33
N ILE A 277 24.54 2.19 -24.01
CA ILE A 277 23.21 2.80 -23.97
C ILE A 277 23.01 3.42 -22.58
N ASP A 278 23.02 4.75 -22.49
CA ASP A 278 23.14 5.56 -21.25
C ASP A 278 21.90 5.62 -20.34
N VAL A 279 21.19 4.50 -20.14
CA VAL A 279 19.94 4.51 -19.36
C VAL A 279 19.82 3.30 -18.44
N ASN A 280 19.59 3.54 -17.16
CA ASN A 280 19.22 2.52 -16.18
C ASN A 280 17.71 2.29 -16.24
N ILE A 281 17.28 1.03 -16.16
CA ILE A 281 15.87 0.66 -16.27
C ILE A 281 15.42 -0.14 -15.06
N ASP A 282 14.29 0.26 -14.52
CA ASP A 282 13.68 -0.34 -13.34
C ASP A 282 12.22 -0.69 -13.64
N ILE A 283 11.70 -1.74 -13.01
CA ILE A 283 10.32 -2.22 -13.18
C ILE A 283 9.54 -1.98 -11.89
N TYR A 284 8.38 -1.34 -12.01
CA TYR A 284 7.53 -0.99 -10.87
C TYR A 284 6.13 -1.62 -11.00
N MET A 285 5.61 -2.08 -9.86
CA MET A 285 4.21 -2.43 -9.70
C MET A 285 3.42 -1.15 -9.36
N PRO A 286 2.42 -0.74 -10.18
CA PRO A 286 1.61 0.42 -9.83
C PRO A 286 0.74 0.18 -8.60
N ILE A 287 0.56 1.24 -7.80
CA ILE A 287 -0.26 1.18 -6.58
C ILE A 287 -1.75 1.05 -6.87
N ARG A 288 -2.25 1.64 -7.96
CA ARG A 288 -3.68 1.66 -8.30
C ARG A 288 -4.35 0.27 -8.21
N PRO A 289 -3.87 -0.79 -8.90
CA PRO A 289 -4.47 -2.13 -8.79
C PRO A 289 -4.30 -2.78 -7.40
N VAL A 290 -3.33 -2.32 -6.61
CA VAL A 290 -3.00 -2.85 -5.28
C VAL A 290 -3.90 -2.26 -4.17
N VAL A 291 -4.62 -1.16 -4.44
CA VAL A 291 -5.46 -0.47 -3.43
C VAL A 291 -6.49 -1.39 -2.77
N LYS A 292 -7.17 -2.25 -3.55
CA LYS A 292 -8.16 -3.21 -3.00
C LYS A 292 -7.50 -4.20 -2.04
N PHE A 293 -6.30 -4.68 -2.37
CA PHE A 293 -5.53 -5.56 -1.52
C PHE A 293 -5.06 -4.86 -0.24
N ILE A 294 -4.61 -3.60 -0.33
CA ILE A 294 -4.25 -2.78 0.84
C ILE A 294 -5.45 -2.62 1.79
N GLN A 295 -6.64 -2.38 1.25
CA GLN A 295 -7.87 -2.26 2.04
C GLN A 295 -8.16 -3.57 2.80
N MET A 296 -8.15 -4.70 2.08
CA MET A 296 -8.38 -6.03 2.68
C MET A 296 -7.37 -6.35 3.79
N ALA A 297 -6.08 -6.13 3.54
CA ALA A 297 -5.03 -6.35 4.54
C ALA A 297 -5.18 -5.41 5.75
N THR A 298 -5.58 -4.16 5.53
CA THR A 298 -5.83 -3.19 6.60
C THR A 298 -7.00 -3.62 7.47
N ASP A 299 -8.09 -4.10 6.89
CA ASP A 299 -9.26 -4.55 7.63
C ASP A 299 -8.97 -5.83 8.42
N ALA A 300 -8.21 -6.76 7.85
CA ALA A 300 -7.72 -7.92 8.57
C ALA A 300 -6.82 -7.52 9.74
N LEU A 301 -5.87 -6.62 9.53
CA LEU A 301 -5.00 -6.12 10.61
C LEU A 301 -5.80 -5.44 11.73
N ARG A 302 -6.85 -4.68 11.42
CA ARG A 302 -7.74 -4.08 12.43
C ARG A 302 -8.44 -5.15 13.26
N ALA A 303 -8.92 -6.21 12.62
CA ALA A 303 -9.57 -7.32 13.29
C ALA A 303 -8.59 -8.09 14.20
N PHE A 304 -7.38 -8.41 13.72
CA PHE A 304 -6.33 -9.06 14.52
C PHE A 304 -5.91 -8.24 15.75
N THR A 305 -5.99 -6.91 15.66
CA THR A 305 -5.48 -6.00 16.70
C THR A 305 -6.59 -5.43 17.58
N HIS A 306 -7.83 -5.88 17.38
CA HIS A 306 -9.03 -5.39 18.06
C HIS A 306 -9.22 -3.87 17.98
N THR A 307 -8.72 -3.24 16.91
CA THR A 307 -8.81 -1.78 16.72
C THR A 307 -10.01 -1.36 15.87
N GLY A 308 -10.84 -2.29 15.40
CA GLY A 308 -12.10 -2.02 14.70
C GLY A 308 -12.94 -3.28 14.45
N PRO A 309 -14.25 -3.12 14.14
CA PRO A 309 -15.14 -4.23 13.82
C PRO A 309 -14.81 -4.85 12.45
N TYR A 310 -14.94 -6.17 12.35
CA TYR A 310 -14.81 -6.93 11.10
C TYR A 310 -16.10 -6.82 10.27
N ASN A 311 -15.98 -6.70 8.93
CA ASN A 311 -17.15 -6.71 8.05
C ASN A 311 -17.66 -8.15 7.84
N THR A 312 -18.75 -8.51 8.52
CA THR A 312 -19.32 -9.86 8.54
C THR A 312 -20.17 -10.21 7.31
N SER A 313 -20.25 -9.34 6.29
CA SER A 313 -21.17 -9.52 5.16
C SER A 313 -20.72 -10.54 4.11
N ASN A 314 -19.62 -11.27 4.31
CA ASN A 314 -19.09 -12.21 3.33
C ASN A 314 -19.40 -13.67 3.73
N PRO A 315 -20.24 -14.41 2.97
CA PRO A 315 -20.81 -15.70 3.39
C PRO A 315 -19.85 -16.90 3.31
N PHE A 316 -18.68 -16.73 2.68
CA PHE A 316 -17.62 -17.74 2.67
C PHE A 316 -16.42 -17.17 3.44
N PRO A 317 -16.11 -17.68 4.65
CA PRO A 317 -14.95 -17.23 5.37
C PRO A 317 -13.71 -17.68 4.58
N SER A 318 -13.03 -16.74 3.93
CA SER A 318 -11.72 -17.04 3.35
C SER A 318 -10.78 -17.53 4.48
N PRO A 319 -9.66 -18.20 4.17
CA PRO A 319 -8.67 -18.61 5.18
C PRO A 319 -8.21 -17.46 6.11
N LEU A 320 -8.32 -16.20 5.64
CA LEU A 320 -8.15 -15.00 6.45
C LEU A 320 -9.22 -14.84 7.52
N VAL A 321 -10.48 -15.05 7.16
CA VAL A 321 -11.62 -14.99 8.09
C VAL A 321 -11.53 -16.14 9.10
N GLU A 322 -11.09 -17.33 8.68
CA GLU A 322 -10.88 -18.46 9.58
C GLU A 322 -9.71 -18.23 10.56
N SER A 323 -8.59 -17.65 10.10
CA SER A 323 -7.49 -17.22 11.00
C SER A 323 -7.90 -16.08 11.94
N LEU A 324 -8.78 -15.18 11.48
CA LEU A 324 -9.41 -14.15 12.32
C LEU A 324 -10.34 -14.74 13.38
N ILE A 325 -11.09 -15.80 13.05
CA ILE A 325 -11.97 -16.51 13.99
C ILE A 325 -11.15 -17.31 15.01
N THR A 326 -10.13 -18.05 14.56
CA THR A 326 -9.32 -18.97 15.38
C THR A 326 -8.22 -18.28 16.18
N ARG A 327 -7.94 -16.99 15.92
CA ARG A 327 -6.91 -16.17 16.59
C ARG A 327 -5.50 -16.74 16.46
N GLN A 328 -5.24 -17.53 15.43
CA GLN A 328 -3.91 -18.04 15.11
C GLN A 328 -3.44 -17.38 13.81
N PRO A 329 -2.24 -16.77 13.78
CA PRO A 329 -1.68 -16.22 12.56
C PRO A 329 -1.29 -17.38 11.63
N ASN A 330 -2.22 -17.81 10.78
CA ASN A 330 -1.91 -18.68 9.66
C ASN A 330 -1.29 -17.83 8.55
N PHE A 331 -0.23 -18.33 7.92
CA PHE A 331 0.38 -17.70 6.74
C PHE A 331 -0.71 -17.38 5.71
N PHE A 332 -0.92 -16.09 5.44
CA PHE A 332 -1.91 -15.67 4.46
C PHE A 332 -1.32 -15.74 3.05
N VAL A 333 -1.74 -16.77 2.33
CA VAL A 333 -1.63 -16.90 0.87
C VAL A 333 -3.00 -16.48 0.32
N GLY A 334 -3.08 -15.27 -0.24
CA GLY A 334 -4.36 -14.66 -0.60
C GLY A 334 -5.21 -15.51 -1.55
N GLU A 335 -6.52 -15.52 -1.32
CA GLU A 335 -7.50 -16.08 -2.27
C GLU A 335 -7.70 -15.16 -3.48
N THR A 336 -7.96 -15.80 -4.62
CA THR A 336 -8.13 -15.26 -5.97
C THR A 336 -8.76 -13.86 -6.04
N LEU A 337 -8.04 -12.91 -6.64
CA LEU A 337 -8.65 -11.77 -7.31
C LEU A 337 -8.63 -12.06 -8.80
N ASN A 338 -9.76 -12.50 -9.36
CA ASN A 338 -9.91 -12.54 -10.81
C ASN A 338 -9.90 -11.09 -11.33
N PHE A 339 -8.82 -10.72 -12.02
CA PHE A 339 -8.69 -9.40 -12.67
C PHE A 339 -9.53 -9.27 -13.95
N THR A 340 -10.34 -10.29 -14.29
CA THR A 340 -11.18 -10.32 -15.50
C THR A 340 -12.61 -9.84 -15.29
N ASP A 341 -13.04 -9.58 -14.04
CA ASP A 341 -14.35 -8.99 -13.75
C ASP A 341 -14.22 -7.47 -13.45
N ILE A 342 -13.36 -6.77 -14.21
CA ILE A 342 -13.24 -5.31 -14.23
C ILE A 342 -13.85 -4.76 -15.52
#